data_AF-A0A2S9H1Q3-F1
#
_entry.id   AF-A0A2S9H1Q3-F1
#
_cell.length_a   1.000
_cell.length_b   1.000
_cell.length_c   1.000
_cell.angle_alpha   90.00
_cell.angle_beta   90.00
_cell.angle_gamma   90.00
#
_symmetry.space_group_name_H-M   'P 1'
#
loop_
_entity.id
_entity.type
_entity.pdbx_description
1 polymer ?
#
loop_
_entity_poly.entity_id
_entity_poly.type
_entity_poly.pdbx_seq_one_letter_code
_entity_poly.pdbx_strand_id
1 'polypeptide(L)'
;MKNSLYTSQNTGAGILVTDLRDQVRRYLAEYFMTDDMPGDEELLVEDLGADSLDLLQVAHNLNDMFDINIDTESLPDMLMVGSACDLVERLRYGD
;
A
#
# COMPACT_ATOMS: atom_id res chain seq x y z
N MET A 1 -6.28 11.52 31.56
CA MET A 1 -7.42 10.58 31.56
C MET A 1 -8.32 10.93 30.37
N LYS A 2 -8.37 10.00 29.41
CA LYS A 2 -9.34 9.76 28.31
C LYS A 2 -10.29 10.89 27.85
N ASN A 3 -10.17 11.23 26.56
CA ASN A 3 -11.25 11.30 25.57
C ASN A 3 -10.54 11.28 24.19
N SER A 4 -10.46 10.17 23.45
CA SER A 4 -11.55 9.45 22.78
C SER A 4 -12.44 10.41 22.00
N LEU A 5 -12.36 10.29 20.67
CA LEU A 5 -13.40 10.47 19.63
C LEU A 5 -12.73 10.99 18.34
N TYR A 6 -12.04 10.10 17.61
CA TYR A 6 -12.06 10.19 16.15
C TYR A 6 -13.11 9.19 15.69
N THR A 7 -14.33 9.70 15.56
CA THR A 7 -15.38 9.05 14.78
C THR A 7 -15.59 9.96 13.58
N SER A 8 -15.31 9.45 12.38
CA SER A 8 -16.01 9.93 11.20
C SER A 8 -16.42 8.72 10.38
N GLN A 9 -17.63 8.27 10.70
CA GLN A 9 -18.53 7.64 9.74
C GLN A 9 -18.72 8.66 8.60
N ASN A 10 -18.29 8.34 7.39
CA ASN A 10 -18.62 9.13 6.21
C ASN A 10 -19.32 8.22 5.19
N THR A 11 -20.64 8.11 5.33
CA THR A 11 -21.51 7.58 4.28
C THR A 11 -22.12 8.76 3.55
N GLY A 12 -21.59 9.05 2.37
CA GLY A 12 -22.12 10.02 1.43
C GLY A 12 -21.27 9.96 0.17
N ALA A 13 -21.86 9.57 -0.96
CA ALA A 13 -21.19 9.50 -2.25
C ALA A 13 -20.49 10.83 -2.55
N GLY A 14 -19.18 10.88 -2.33
CA GLY A 14 -18.33 12.05 -2.41
C GLY A 14 -17.02 11.60 -3.03
N ILE A 15 -16.50 12.41 -3.96
CA ILE A 15 -15.22 12.22 -4.63
C ILE A 15 -14.22 11.65 -3.63
N LEU A 16 -13.85 10.37 -3.81
CA LEU A 16 -12.94 9.70 -2.90
C LEU A 16 -11.61 10.44 -3.02
N VAL A 17 -11.30 11.29 -2.05
CA VAL A 17 -9.91 11.57 -1.73
C VAL A 17 -9.42 10.26 -1.13
N THR A 18 -9.01 9.34 -1.99
CA THR A 18 -8.52 8.03 -1.59
C THR A 18 -7.22 8.27 -0.83
N ASP A 19 -7.15 7.79 0.41
CA ASP A 19 -5.91 7.85 1.19
C ASP A 19 -4.80 7.14 0.40
N LEU A 20 -3.56 7.60 0.51
CA LEU A 20 -2.42 7.05 -0.22
C LEU A 20 -2.30 5.54 0.02
N ARG A 21 -2.53 5.11 1.26
CA ARG A 21 -2.59 3.70 1.66
C ARG A 21 -3.65 2.90 0.90
N ASP A 22 -4.84 3.45 0.74
CA ASP A 22 -5.91 2.82 -0.03
C ASP A 22 -5.57 2.76 -1.52
N GLN A 23 -4.78 3.71 -2.05
CA GLN A 23 -4.31 3.63 -3.44
C GLN A 23 -3.28 2.52 -3.63
N VAL A 24 -2.33 2.37 -2.70
CA VAL A 24 -1.32 1.30 -2.72
C VAL A 24 -1.97 -0.07 -2.62
N ARG A 25 -2.84 -0.29 -1.62
CA ARG A 25 -3.54 -1.57 -1.45
C ARG A 25 -4.43 -1.91 -2.65
N ARG A 26 -5.07 -0.91 -3.26
CA ARG A 26 -5.90 -1.13 -4.45
C ARG A 26 -5.05 -1.56 -5.64
N TYR A 27 -3.91 -0.92 -5.84
CA TYR A 27 -2.96 -1.32 -6.86
C TYR A 27 -2.48 -2.76 -6.64
N LEU A 28 -2.14 -3.15 -5.41
CA LEU A 28 -1.75 -4.53 -5.09
C LEU A 28 -2.88 -5.52 -5.39
N ALA A 29 -4.12 -5.20 -5.00
CA ALA A 29 -5.27 -6.04 -5.31
C ALA A 29 -5.46 -6.25 -6.82
N GLU A 30 -5.34 -5.18 -7.61
CA GLU A 30 -5.48 -5.23 -9.06
C GLU A 30 -4.32 -6.00 -9.72
N TYR A 31 -3.09 -5.81 -9.25
CA TYR A 31 -1.90 -6.50 -9.76
C TYR A 31 -1.94 -8.01 -9.50
N PHE A 32 -2.29 -8.41 -8.28
CA PHE A 32 -2.36 -9.82 -7.87
C PHE A 32 -3.72 -10.48 -8.14
N MET A 33 -4.66 -9.74 -8.73
CA MET A 33 -6.01 -10.20 -9.05
C MET A 33 -6.74 -10.78 -7.83
N THR A 34 -6.61 -10.12 -6.68
CA THR A 34 -7.30 -10.53 -5.45
C THR A 34 -8.79 -10.17 -5.53
N ASP A 35 -9.65 -11.01 -4.96
CA ASP A 35 -11.10 -10.77 -4.94
C ASP A 35 -11.48 -9.61 -4.00
N ASP A 36 -10.72 -9.45 -2.90
CA ASP A 36 -10.91 -8.42 -1.89
C ASP A 36 -9.66 -7.53 -1.75
N MET A 37 -9.82 -6.40 -1.08
CA MET A 37 -8.72 -5.51 -0.74
C MET A 37 -7.80 -6.17 0.30
N PRO A 38 -6.49 -6.33 0.04
CA PRO A 38 -5.60 -7.01 0.96
C PRO A 38 -5.42 -6.22 2.26
N GLY A 39 -5.42 -6.93 3.38
CA GLY A 39 -5.16 -6.41 4.72
C GLY A 39 -3.68 -6.13 4.95
N ASP A 40 -3.36 -5.31 5.96
CA ASP A 40 -1.97 -4.92 6.25
C ASP A 40 -1.06 -6.05 6.68
N GLU A 41 -1.66 -7.07 7.30
CA GLU A 41 -0.98 -8.23 7.84
C GLU A 41 -0.72 -9.31 6.78
N GLU A 42 -1.27 -9.16 5.57
CA GLU A 42 -1.04 -10.09 4.47
C GLU A 42 0.38 -9.93 3.90
N LEU A 43 1.00 -11.08 3.62
CA LEU A 43 2.34 -11.19 3.07
C LEU A 43 2.28 -11.23 1.55
N LEU A 44 3.05 -10.37 0.88
CA LEU A 44 3.07 -10.30 -0.58
C LEU A 44 3.45 -11.65 -1.19
N VAL A 45 4.40 -12.36 -0.59
CA VAL A 45 4.89 -13.64 -1.12
C VAL A 45 3.99 -14.81 -0.71
N GLU A 46 3.61 -14.90 0.56
CA GLU A 46 2.89 -16.08 1.10
C GLU A 46 1.38 -16.02 0.82
N ASP A 47 0.77 -14.85 0.92
CA ASP A 47 -0.68 -14.69 0.80
C ASP A 47 -1.10 -14.21 -0.60
N LEU A 48 -0.35 -13.26 -1.19
CA LEU A 48 -0.65 -12.70 -2.53
C LEU A 48 0.08 -13.44 -3.66
N GLY A 49 1.02 -14.34 -3.33
CA GLY A 49 1.72 -15.18 -4.30
C GLY A 49 2.78 -14.46 -5.14
N ALA A 50 3.30 -13.32 -4.66
CA ALA A 50 4.34 -12.55 -5.35
C ALA A 50 5.65 -13.33 -5.44
N ASP A 51 6.24 -13.35 -6.63
CA ASP A 51 7.63 -13.77 -6.83
C ASP A 51 8.61 -12.59 -6.80
N SER A 52 9.91 -12.86 -7.00
CA SER A 52 10.93 -11.82 -6.97
C SER A 52 10.83 -10.81 -8.13
N LEU A 53 10.27 -11.20 -9.27
CA LEU A 53 10.00 -10.31 -10.40
C LEU A 53 8.78 -9.44 -10.10
N ASP A 54 7.77 -9.99 -9.44
CA ASP A 54 6.61 -9.24 -8.99
C ASP A 54 7.00 -8.14 -8.01
N LEU A 55 7.87 -8.42 -7.04
CA LEU A 55 8.34 -7.39 -6.10
C LEU A 55 9.07 -6.25 -6.82
N LEU A 56 9.90 -6.57 -7.82
CA LEU A 56 10.58 -5.57 -8.65
C LEU A 56 9.58 -4.74 -9.46
N GLN A 57 8.60 -5.39 -10.09
CA GLN A 57 7.60 -4.71 -10.90
C GLN A 57 6.67 -3.84 -10.06
N VAL A 58 6.28 -4.31 -8.88
CA VAL A 58 5.52 -3.56 -7.88
C VAL A 58 6.28 -2.31 -7.47
N ALA A 59 7.57 -2.41 -7.12
CA ALA A 59 8.38 -1.25 -6.77
C ALA A 59 8.48 -0.25 -7.93
N HIS A 60 8.71 -0.71 -9.16
CA HIS A 60 8.74 0.17 -10.33
C HIS A 60 7.42 0.89 -10.57
N ASN A 61 6.30 0.18 -10.49
CA ASN A 61 4.98 0.78 -10.69
C ASN A 61 4.65 1.79 -9.59
N LEU A 62 5.00 1.51 -8.33
CA LEU A 62 4.81 2.45 -7.23
C LEU A 62 5.67 3.71 -7.39
N ASN A 63 6.92 3.57 -7.86
CA ASN A 63 7.77 4.72 -8.20
C ASN A 63 7.10 5.63 -9.23
N ASP A 64 6.60 5.06 -10.32
CA ASP A 64 5.92 5.80 -11.39
C ASP A 64 4.58 6.40 -10.93
N MET A 65 3.80 5.67 -10.13
CA MET A 65 2.48 6.11 -9.67
C MET A 65 2.53 7.25 -8.66
N PHE A 66 3.51 7.25 -7.77
CA PHE A 66 3.58 8.18 -6.63
C PHE A 66 4.73 9.18 -6.73
N ASP A 67 5.53 9.13 -7.79
CA ASP A 67 6.72 9.98 -7.99
C ASP A 67 7.70 9.84 -6.80
N ILE A 68 8.07 8.60 -6.50
CA ILE A 68 8.98 8.20 -5.40
C ILE A 68 10.12 7.30 -5.93
N ASN A 69 11.11 6.99 -5.08
CA ASN A 69 12.21 6.09 -5.42
C ASN A 69 12.39 4.96 -4.39
N ILE A 70 11.82 3.79 -4.69
CA ILE A 70 12.04 2.52 -4.01
C ILE A 70 13.20 1.81 -4.70
N ASP A 71 14.33 1.71 -4.00
CA ASP A 71 15.50 0.98 -4.49
C ASP A 71 15.38 -0.54 -4.25
N THR A 72 16.16 -1.32 -4.98
CA THR A 72 16.17 -2.79 -4.85
C THR A 72 16.55 -3.27 -3.44
N GLU A 73 17.32 -2.46 -2.71
CA GLU A 73 17.69 -2.74 -1.32
C GLU A 73 16.52 -2.60 -0.34
N SER A 74 15.46 -1.87 -0.72
CA SER A 74 14.25 -1.66 0.08
C SER A 74 13.15 -2.69 -0.21
N LEU A 75 13.32 -3.57 -1.21
CA LEU A 75 12.33 -4.62 -1.52
C LEU A 75 12.03 -5.56 -0.34
N PRO A 76 13.01 -5.95 0.52
CA PRO A 76 12.72 -6.76 1.70
C PRO A 76 11.81 -6.05 2.72
N ASP A 77 11.74 -4.72 2.71
CA ASP A 77 10.85 -3.96 3.59
C ASP A 77 9.39 -3.99 3.10
N MET A 78 9.14 -4.44 1.86
CA MET A 78 7.81 -4.48 1.25
C MET A 78 7.10 -5.83 1.41
N LEU A 79 7.65 -6.78 2.15
CA LEU A 79 7.13 -8.15 2.21
C LEU A 79 5.72 -8.27 2.82
N MET A 80 5.26 -7.25 3.55
CA MET A 80 3.89 -7.13 4.04
C MET A 80 3.20 -5.94 3.37
N VAL A 81 1.89 -6.08 3.12
CA VAL A 81 1.07 -5.03 2.50
C VAL A 81 1.13 -3.73 3.30
N GLY A 82 1.03 -3.84 4.64
CA GLY A 82 1.14 -2.68 5.52
C GLY A 82 2.49 -1.98 5.41
N SER A 83 3.59 -2.75 5.34
CA SER A 83 4.94 -2.20 5.21
C SER A 83 5.18 -1.56 3.85
N ALA A 84 4.62 -2.12 2.77
CA ALA A 84 4.66 -1.49 1.46
C ALA A 84 3.95 -0.12 1.47
N CYS A 85 2.80 -0.02 2.16
CA CYS A 85 2.10 1.25 2.34
C CYS A 85 2.95 2.25 3.15
N ASP A 86 3.50 1.82 4.28
CA ASP A 86 4.35 2.66 5.13
C ASP A 86 5.59 3.17 4.39
N LEU A 87 6.20 2.34 3.54
CA LEU A 87 7.35 2.73 2.72
C LEU A 87 6.97 3.84 1.73
N VAL A 88 5.85 3.69 1.03
CA VAL A 88 5.36 4.69 0.07
C VAL A 88 5.01 5.99 0.79
N GLU A 89 4.30 5.93 1.92
CA GLU A 89 3.99 7.10 2.74
C GLU A 89 5.25 7.83 3.21
N ARG A 90 6.25 7.07 3.69
CA ARG A 90 7.53 7.61 4.14
C ARG A 90 8.28 8.32 3.02
N LEU A 91 8.34 7.73 1.82
CA LEU A 91 9.04 8.33 0.68
C LEU A 91 8.27 9.53 0.09
N ARG A 92 6.94 9.53 0.21
CA ARG A 92 6.09 10.59 -0.35
C ARG A 92 5.98 11.82 0.55
N TYR A 93 5.93 11.63 1.86
CA TYR A 93 5.69 12.69 2.84
C TYR A 93 6.88 12.95 3.78
N GLY A 94 7.90 12.08 3.79
CA GLY A 94 9.11 12.28 4.54
C GLY A 94 10.05 13.27 3.84
N ASP A 95 10.07 14.50 4.34
CA ASP A 95 11.21 15.43 4.25
C ASP A 95 12.26 15.08 5.32
#